data_AF-A0A0G1CPP1-F1
#
_entry.id   AF-A0A0G1CPP1-F1
#
_cell.length_a   1.000
_cell.length_b   1.000
_cell.length_c   1.000
_cell.angle_alpha   90.00
_cell.angle_beta   90.00
_cell.angle_gamma   90.00
#
_symmetry.space_group_name_H-M   'P 1'
#
loop_
_entity.id
_entity.type
_entity.pdbx_description
1 polymer ?
#
loop_
_entity_poly.entity_id
_entity_poly.type
_entity_poly.pdbx_seq_one_letter_code
_entity_poly.pdbx_strand_id
1 'polypeptide(L)'
;MTPEEIVNQYYWWVLSRIKTELLTSPTGKPIRYELSHVGAAGVPNNQTEENILRKLNEWSAIKIVNEIPRTWQTSHMSIFEFEVRIPLFNQIYDKYLALSNPESKKKTYEKLLTDLSIPTLKTILEILEEIEKLAETTPTGQPFAVNTAEYRSDGYNEISLIEKLEEWEILTTEGQDDYGHPIVFATPDSIRNFKAALTNIYQRKTLKKQEAEQAIHPTVYFSPRMNNPTDFKASRSQLNNNNADRVNNLVCGNLRIDLEQGTICYGNNNPIEISPSNNIVKFLVILMRGGKAIEYVEIAKQLEMNCWHEGATNKDVAREVQFLRRDLVAFLINKISIPQNEIKKMILSKPSFGYKLNCPDNSPKLH
;
A
#
# COMPACT_ATOMS: atom_id res chain seq x y z
N MET A 1 -16.16 -0.30 -14.60
CA MET A 1 -15.55 -1.44 -15.29
C MET A 1 -15.94 -1.51 -16.76
N THR A 2 -14.98 -1.23 -17.65
CA THR A 2 -15.15 -1.26 -19.10
C THR A 2 -15.27 -2.71 -19.61
N PRO A 3 -15.78 -2.95 -20.84
CA PRO A 3 -15.82 -4.30 -21.42
C PRO A 3 -14.45 -4.99 -21.46
N GLU A 4 -13.38 -4.25 -21.73
CA GLU A 4 -12.02 -4.78 -21.74
C GLU A 4 -11.56 -5.22 -20.35
N GLU A 5 -11.90 -4.45 -19.32
CA GLU A 5 -11.56 -4.79 -17.94
C GLU A 5 -12.29 -6.04 -17.45
N ILE A 6 -13.56 -6.21 -17.83
CA ILE A 6 -14.32 -7.43 -17.55
C ILE A 6 -13.62 -8.64 -18.17
N VAL A 7 -13.18 -8.52 -19.43
CA VAL A 7 -12.43 -9.58 -20.11
C VAL A 7 -11.12 -9.87 -19.37
N ASN A 8 -10.35 -8.84 -19.02
CA ASN A 8 -9.09 -9.01 -18.29
C ASN A 8 -9.30 -9.67 -16.91
N GLN A 9 -10.38 -9.31 -16.21
CA GLN A 9 -10.75 -9.94 -14.94
C GLN A 9 -11.09 -11.42 -15.12
N TYR A 10 -11.82 -11.79 -16.17
CA TYR A 10 -12.15 -13.19 -16.46
C TYR A 10 -10.93 -14.02 -16.81
N TYR A 11 -10.02 -13.51 -17.64
CA TYR A 11 -8.74 -14.18 -17.90
C TYR A 11 -7.95 -14.38 -16.61
N TRP A 12 -7.84 -13.32 -15.79
CA TRP A 12 -7.15 -13.41 -14.50
C TRP A 12 -7.75 -14.46 -13.57
N TRP A 13 -9.08 -14.51 -13.49
CA TRP A 13 -9.81 -15.47 -12.66
C TRP A 13 -9.49 -16.91 -13.08
N VAL A 14 -9.60 -17.23 -14.37
CA VAL A 14 -9.30 -18.58 -14.90
C VAL A 14 -7.83 -18.94 -14.67
N LEU A 15 -6.91 -18.03 -14.99
CA LEU A 15 -5.47 -18.23 -14.80
C LEU A 15 -5.09 -18.48 -13.34
N SER A 16 -5.71 -17.76 -12.40
CA SER A 16 -5.54 -17.95 -10.95
C SER A 16 -5.99 -19.33 -10.49
N ARG A 17 -7.12 -19.80 -11.01
CA ARG A 17 -7.64 -21.12 -10.69
C ARG A 17 -6.74 -22.22 -11.22
N ILE A 18 -6.28 -22.12 -12.48
CA ILE A 18 -5.29 -23.05 -13.05
C ILE A 18 -4.00 -23.06 -12.23
N LYS A 19 -3.50 -21.88 -11.82
CA LYS A 19 -2.29 -21.78 -10.99
C LYS A 19 -2.46 -22.50 -9.65
N THR A 20 -3.64 -22.40 -9.04
CA THR A 20 -3.97 -23.09 -7.79
C THR A 20 -3.96 -24.61 -7.99
N GLU A 21 -4.62 -25.09 -9.04
CA GLU A 21 -4.63 -26.53 -9.37
C GLU A 21 -3.24 -27.07 -9.72
N LEU A 22 -2.39 -26.26 -10.35
CA LEU A 22 -1.01 -26.64 -10.65
C LEU A 22 -0.18 -26.89 -9.38
N LEU A 23 -0.46 -26.17 -8.30
CA LEU A 23 0.24 -26.32 -7.02
C LEU A 23 -0.22 -27.56 -6.25
N THR A 24 -1.46 -28.01 -6.45
CA THR A 24 -2.06 -29.15 -5.76
C THR A 24 -1.93 -30.45 -6.56
N SER A 25 -1.78 -30.37 -7.88
CA SER A 25 -1.67 -31.53 -8.76
C SER A 25 -0.29 -32.20 -8.67
N PRO A 26 -0.22 -33.54 -8.69
CA PRO A 26 1.05 -34.26 -8.77
C PRO A 26 1.86 -33.84 -10.00
N THR A 27 3.16 -33.58 -9.82
CA THR A 27 4.05 -33.15 -10.90
C THR A 27 4.00 -34.11 -12.08
N GLY A 28 3.80 -33.57 -13.29
CA GLY A 28 3.78 -34.34 -14.53
C GLY A 28 2.44 -35.01 -14.89
N LYS A 29 1.38 -34.84 -14.08
CA LYS A 29 0.04 -35.28 -14.45
C LYS A 29 -0.78 -34.12 -15.07
N PRO A 30 -1.70 -34.40 -16.01
CA PRO A 30 -2.67 -33.42 -16.46
C PRO A 30 -3.50 -32.87 -15.30
N ILE A 31 -3.78 -31.58 -15.34
CA ILE A 31 -4.69 -30.91 -14.42
C ILE A 31 -6.12 -31.23 -14.85
N ARG A 32 -6.95 -31.68 -13.92
CA ARG A 32 -8.39 -31.81 -14.10
C ARG A 32 -9.06 -30.49 -13.68
N TYR A 33 -9.67 -29.80 -14.62
CA TYR A 33 -10.31 -28.51 -14.44
C TYR A 33 -11.81 -28.62 -14.70
N GLU A 34 -12.61 -28.36 -13.68
CA GLU A 34 -14.07 -28.36 -13.77
C GLU A 34 -14.54 -26.91 -13.96
N LEU A 35 -15.32 -26.61 -15.00
CA LEU A 35 -15.88 -25.26 -15.20
C LEU A 35 -16.65 -24.80 -13.95
N SER A 36 -16.78 -23.50 -13.66
CA SER A 36 -17.59 -23.06 -12.51
C SER A 36 -19.10 -23.21 -12.78
N HIS A 37 -19.92 -23.29 -11.73
CA HIS A 37 -21.38 -23.52 -11.86
C HIS A 37 -22.16 -22.21 -11.81
N VAL A 38 -21.57 -21.15 -11.27
CA VAL A 38 -22.30 -19.97 -10.82
C VAL A 38 -21.71 -18.74 -11.48
N GLY A 39 -22.53 -18.04 -12.28
CA GLY A 39 -22.26 -16.67 -12.69
C GLY A 39 -22.47 -15.73 -11.49
N ALA A 40 -21.51 -15.69 -10.57
CA ALA A 40 -21.43 -14.64 -9.56
C ALA A 40 -20.78 -13.39 -10.17
N ALA A 41 -21.02 -12.22 -9.57
CA ALA A 41 -20.38 -10.99 -10.01
C ALA A 41 -18.85 -11.13 -10.02
N GLY A 42 -18.21 -10.90 -11.17
CA GLY A 42 -16.77 -11.06 -11.36
C GLY A 42 -16.28 -12.50 -11.62
N VAL A 43 -17.20 -13.47 -11.74
CA VAL A 43 -16.88 -14.86 -12.12
C VAL A 43 -17.37 -15.12 -13.56
N PRO A 44 -16.48 -15.54 -14.48
CA PRO A 44 -16.90 -15.89 -15.84
C PRO A 44 -17.89 -17.06 -15.81
N ASN A 45 -18.89 -17.03 -16.69
CA ASN A 45 -19.77 -18.19 -16.87
C ASN A 45 -19.03 -19.33 -17.60
N ASN A 46 -19.63 -20.52 -17.62
CA ASN A 46 -19.05 -21.73 -18.19
C ASN A 46 -18.57 -21.56 -19.63
N GLN A 47 -19.37 -20.88 -20.47
CA GLN A 47 -19.02 -20.65 -21.87
C GLN A 47 -17.81 -19.71 -21.98
N THR A 48 -17.76 -18.67 -21.16
CA THR A 48 -16.63 -17.75 -21.11
C THR A 48 -15.37 -18.44 -20.61
N GLU A 49 -15.45 -19.25 -19.55
CA GLU A 49 -14.32 -20.06 -19.08
C GLU A 49 -13.81 -21.02 -20.15
N GLU A 50 -14.71 -21.76 -20.78
CA GLU A 50 -14.37 -22.67 -21.87
C GLU A 50 -13.64 -21.94 -23.01
N ASN A 51 -14.17 -20.80 -23.45
CA ASN A 51 -13.54 -19.98 -24.48
C ASN A 51 -12.13 -19.52 -24.07
N ILE A 52 -11.95 -19.14 -22.79
CA ILE A 52 -10.63 -18.77 -22.26
C ILE A 52 -9.69 -19.99 -22.26
N LEU A 53 -10.13 -21.17 -21.82
CA LEU A 53 -9.30 -22.39 -21.86
C LEU A 53 -8.89 -22.74 -23.30
N ARG A 54 -9.82 -22.69 -24.25
CA ARG A 54 -9.51 -22.90 -25.68
C ARG A 54 -8.52 -21.85 -26.18
N LYS A 55 -8.66 -20.59 -25.77
CA LYS A 55 -7.71 -19.53 -26.14
C LYS A 55 -6.32 -19.74 -25.56
N LEU A 56 -6.23 -20.19 -24.30
CA LEU A 56 -4.95 -20.56 -23.68
C LEU A 56 -4.30 -21.76 -24.39
N ASN A 57 -5.10 -22.70 -24.90
CA ASN A 57 -4.62 -23.80 -25.72
C ASN A 57 -4.12 -23.34 -27.09
N GLU A 58 -4.84 -22.43 -27.77
CA GLU A 58 -4.38 -21.79 -29.01
C GLU A 58 -3.04 -21.06 -28.81
N TRP A 59 -2.89 -20.34 -27.70
CA TRP A 59 -1.64 -19.70 -27.32
C TRP A 59 -0.56 -20.66 -26.84
N SER A 60 -0.80 -21.98 -26.86
CA SER A 60 0.14 -23.00 -26.38
C SER A 60 0.55 -22.84 -24.91
N ALA A 61 -0.23 -22.09 -24.11
CA ALA A 61 -0.01 -21.90 -22.68
C ALA A 61 -0.43 -23.15 -21.89
N ILE A 62 -1.44 -23.84 -22.41
CA ILE A 62 -1.86 -25.17 -21.97
C ILE A 62 -1.97 -26.10 -23.19
N LYS A 63 -2.02 -27.40 -22.96
CA LYS A 63 -2.38 -28.39 -23.97
C LYS A 63 -3.54 -29.21 -23.45
N ILE A 64 -4.72 -29.06 -24.04
CA ILE A 64 -5.90 -29.87 -23.73
C ILE A 64 -5.64 -31.31 -24.19
N VAL A 65 -5.63 -32.23 -23.23
CA VAL A 65 -5.41 -33.68 -23.42
C VAL A 65 -6.74 -34.41 -23.57
N ASN A 66 -7.73 -34.01 -22.79
CA ASN A 66 -9.05 -34.62 -22.80
C ASN A 66 -10.12 -33.55 -22.54
N GLU A 67 -11.27 -33.72 -23.16
CA GLU A 67 -12.45 -32.91 -22.94
C GLU A 67 -13.62 -33.87 -22.72
N ILE A 68 -14.12 -33.93 -21.49
CA ILE A 68 -15.26 -34.75 -21.14
C ILE A 68 -16.48 -33.84 -21.28
N PRO A 69 -17.26 -33.98 -22.37
CA PRO A 69 -18.42 -33.14 -22.59
C PRO A 69 -19.46 -33.40 -21.52
N ARG A 70 -20.32 -32.41 -21.30
CA ARG A 70 -21.48 -32.55 -20.43
C ARG A 70 -22.35 -33.73 -20.88
N THR A 71 -22.42 -34.77 -20.06
CA THR A 71 -23.37 -35.88 -20.23
C THR A 71 -24.47 -35.83 -19.16
N TRP A 72 -25.54 -36.58 -19.36
CA TRP A 72 -26.62 -36.73 -18.37
C TRP A 72 -26.15 -37.40 -17.07
N GLN A 73 -25.00 -38.09 -17.07
CA GLN A 73 -24.45 -38.83 -15.92
C GLN A 73 -23.42 -38.01 -15.14
N THR A 74 -22.64 -37.18 -15.82
CA THR A 74 -21.73 -36.21 -15.19
C THR A 74 -22.58 -35.02 -14.75
N SER A 75 -22.88 -34.93 -13.46
CA SER A 75 -23.62 -33.83 -12.86
C SER A 75 -23.07 -32.47 -13.29
N HIS A 76 -23.75 -31.90 -14.30
CA HIS A 76 -23.81 -30.50 -14.74
C HIS A 76 -22.62 -29.81 -15.42
N MET A 77 -21.43 -30.41 -15.58
CA MET A 77 -20.25 -29.63 -16.02
C MET A 77 -19.35 -30.36 -17.02
N SER A 78 -18.86 -29.62 -18.02
CA SER A 78 -17.75 -30.09 -18.86
C SER A 78 -16.47 -30.10 -18.02
N ILE A 79 -15.66 -31.14 -18.18
CA ILE A 79 -14.39 -31.29 -17.49
C ILE A 79 -13.27 -31.27 -18.53
N PHE A 80 -12.27 -30.42 -18.31
CA PHE A 80 -11.09 -30.35 -19.14
C PHE A 80 -9.92 -31.01 -18.41
N GLU A 81 -9.16 -31.85 -19.10
CA GLU A 81 -7.86 -32.31 -18.63
C GLU A 81 -6.78 -31.71 -19.53
N PHE A 82 -5.82 -30.99 -18.94
CA PHE A 82 -4.76 -30.34 -19.72
C PHE A 82 -3.40 -30.33 -19.04
N GLU A 83 -2.34 -30.25 -19.85
CA GLU A 83 -0.97 -30.03 -19.40
C GLU A 83 -0.65 -28.53 -19.44
N VAL A 84 -0.04 -27.98 -18.39
CA VAL A 84 0.42 -26.58 -18.37
C VAL A 84 1.81 -26.48 -19.01
N ARG A 85 1.99 -25.56 -19.95
CA ARG A 85 3.25 -25.32 -20.67
C ARG A 85 4.00 -24.14 -20.07
N ILE A 86 4.99 -24.44 -19.22
CA ILE A 86 5.96 -23.47 -18.70
C ILE A 86 7.07 -23.27 -19.76
N PRO A 87 7.55 -22.05 -20.02
CA PRO A 87 7.32 -20.80 -19.29
C PRO A 87 6.11 -19.96 -19.77
N LEU A 88 5.50 -20.32 -20.90
CA LEU A 88 4.52 -19.48 -21.57
C LEU A 88 3.28 -19.18 -20.71
N PHE A 89 2.80 -20.17 -19.96
CA PHE A 89 1.73 -19.95 -18.99
C PHE A 89 2.06 -18.86 -17.96
N ASN A 90 3.28 -18.84 -17.40
CA ASN A 90 3.67 -17.83 -16.43
C ASN A 90 3.68 -16.43 -17.04
N GLN A 91 4.15 -16.27 -18.29
CA GLN A 91 4.15 -14.97 -18.97
C GLN A 91 2.73 -14.41 -19.13
N ILE A 92 1.78 -15.26 -19.51
CA ILE A 92 0.37 -14.87 -19.66
C ILE A 92 -0.25 -14.59 -18.29
N TYR A 93 0.04 -15.43 -17.29
CA TYR A 93 -0.39 -15.22 -15.91
C TYR A 93 0.06 -13.85 -15.38
N ASP A 94 1.36 -13.53 -15.51
CA ASP A 94 1.94 -12.28 -15.04
C ASP A 94 1.36 -11.06 -15.77
N LYS A 95 1.10 -11.18 -17.09
CA LYS A 95 0.42 -10.15 -17.88
C LYS A 95 -0.95 -9.83 -17.29
N TYR A 96 -1.80 -10.83 -17.06
CA TYR A 96 -3.16 -10.61 -16.58
C TYR A 96 -3.21 -10.27 -15.08
N LEU A 97 -2.25 -10.75 -14.28
CA LEU A 97 -2.05 -10.28 -12.91
C LEU A 97 -1.74 -8.77 -12.89
N ALA A 98 -0.85 -8.32 -13.77
CA ALA A 98 -0.52 -6.90 -13.87
C ALA A 98 -1.70 -6.04 -14.38
N LEU A 99 -2.61 -6.58 -15.18
CA LEU A 99 -3.81 -5.85 -15.64
C LEU A 99 -4.93 -5.83 -14.60
N SER A 100 -5.02 -6.86 -13.76
CA SER A 100 -6.08 -7.03 -12.76
C SER A 100 -5.73 -6.48 -11.37
N ASN A 101 -4.46 -6.20 -11.09
CA ASN A 101 -4.04 -5.67 -9.80
C ASN A 101 -4.45 -4.18 -9.64
N PRO A 102 -5.26 -3.80 -8.64
CA PRO A 102 -5.58 -2.39 -8.40
C PRO A 102 -4.33 -1.53 -8.09
N GLU A 103 -3.25 -2.10 -7.56
CA GLU A 103 -2.00 -1.38 -7.33
C GLU A 103 -1.26 -1.02 -8.63
N SER A 104 -1.36 -1.84 -9.68
CA SER A 104 -0.75 -1.51 -10.98
C SER A 104 -1.54 -0.40 -11.69
N LYS A 105 -2.88 -0.44 -11.63
CA LYS A 105 -3.73 0.67 -12.08
C LYS A 105 -3.39 1.95 -11.34
N LYS A 106 -3.29 1.89 -10.00
CA LYS A 106 -2.85 3.01 -9.16
C LYS A 106 -1.48 3.57 -9.58
N LYS A 107 -0.51 2.72 -9.91
CA LYS A 107 0.82 3.17 -10.36
C LYS A 107 0.76 3.86 -11.73
N THR A 108 -0.10 3.39 -12.64
CA THR A 108 -0.35 4.04 -13.93
C THR A 108 -1.04 5.40 -13.75
N TYR A 109 -2.03 5.50 -12.85
CA TYR A 109 -2.68 6.77 -12.51
C TYR A 109 -1.73 7.74 -11.81
N GLU A 110 -0.94 7.27 -10.83
CA GLU A 110 0.08 8.10 -10.17
C GLU A 110 1.06 8.66 -11.21
N LYS A 111 1.46 7.86 -12.21
CA LYS A 111 2.33 8.33 -13.31
C LYS A 111 1.66 9.40 -14.18
N LEU A 112 0.44 9.16 -14.64
CA LEU A 112 -0.31 10.13 -15.46
C LEU A 112 -0.53 11.46 -14.70
N LEU A 113 -0.86 11.39 -13.41
CA LEU A 113 -1.03 12.56 -12.56
C LEU A 113 0.29 13.30 -12.33
N THR A 114 1.42 12.59 -12.25
CA THR A 114 2.75 13.22 -12.17
C THR A 114 3.20 13.88 -13.47
N ASP A 115 2.57 13.59 -14.60
CA ASP A 115 2.90 14.22 -15.88
C ASP A 115 2.11 15.52 -16.12
N LEU A 116 1.00 15.74 -15.40
CA LEU A 116 0.18 16.95 -15.52
C LEU A 116 0.91 18.22 -15.10
N SER A 117 0.80 19.30 -15.87
CA SER A 117 1.42 20.59 -15.50
C SER A 117 0.79 21.18 -14.23
N ILE A 118 1.52 22.05 -13.50
CA ILE A 118 0.98 22.76 -12.31
C ILE A 118 -0.29 23.56 -12.66
N PRO A 119 -0.35 24.33 -13.77
CA PRO A 119 -1.58 24.99 -14.19
C PRO A 119 -2.75 24.02 -14.39
N THR A 120 -2.52 22.90 -15.08
CA THR A 120 -3.56 21.89 -15.32
C THR A 120 -4.09 21.29 -14.01
N LEU A 121 -3.19 20.95 -13.08
CA LEU A 121 -3.59 20.45 -11.76
C LEU A 121 -4.41 21.48 -10.98
N LYS A 122 -4.07 22.77 -11.07
CA LYS A 122 -4.83 23.85 -10.42
C LYS A 122 -6.25 23.93 -10.97
N THR A 123 -6.41 23.94 -12.30
CA THR A 123 -7.72 23.97 -12.95
C THR A 123 -8.57 22.77 -12.57
N ILE A 124 -8.00 21.55 -12.55
CA ILE A 124 -8.74 20.35 -12.13
C ILE A 124 -9.20 20.47 -10.67
N LEU A 125 -8.36 20.99 -9.78
CA LEU A 125 -8.72 21.20 -8.37
C LEU A 125 -9.85 22.23 -8.20
N GLU A 126 -9.85 23.30 -9.00
CA GLU A 126 -10.91 24.32 -9.01
C GLU A 126 -12.25 23.69 -9.46
N ILE A 127 -12.24 22.92 -10.55
CA ILE A 127 -13.43 22.19 -11.02
C ILE A 127 -13.94 21.21 -9.95
N LEU A 128 -13.06 20.42 -9.32
CA LEU A 128 -13.46 19.49 -8.27
C LEU A 128 -14.02 20.19 -7.03
N GLU A 129 -13.58 21.41 -6.74
CA GLU A 129 -14.14 22.20 -5.64
C GLU A 129 -15.56 22.69 -5.95
N GLU A 130 -15.84 23.07 -7.19
CA GLU A 130 -17.20 23.42 -7.61
C GLU A 130 -18.12 22.21 -7.60
N ILE A 131 -17.65 21.07 -8.11
CA ILE A 131 -18.37 19.79 -8.06
C ILE A 131 -18.67 19.39 -6.60
N GLU A 132 -17.72 19.56 -5.68
CA GLU A 132 -17.93 19.28 -4.25
C GLU A 132 -18.99 20.21 -3.63
N LYS A 133 -18.98 21.51 -3.97
CA LYS A 133 -20.02 22.46 -3.52
C LYS A 133 -21.41 22.08 -4.04
N LEU A 134 -21.52 21.62 -5.29
CA LEU A 134 -22.77 21.10 -5.84
C LEU A 134 -23.22 19.84 -5.09
N ALA A 135 -22.29 18.93 -4.80
CA ALA A 135 -22.57 17.70 -4.06
C ALA A 135 -23.15 17.98 -2.67
N GLU A 136 -22.65 19.00 -1.97
CA GLU A 136 -23.13 19.40 -0.63
C GLU A 136 -24.59 19.89 -0.61
N THR A 137 -25.08 20.40 -1.74
CA THR A 137 -26.49 20.81 -1.88
C THR A 137 -27.42 19.66 -2.26
N THR A 138 -26.87 18.49 -2.57
CA THR A 138 -27.63 17.30 -2.98
C THR A 138 -27.97 16.43 -1.75
N PRO A 139 -29.19 15.88 -1.63
CA PRO A 139 -29.53 14.95 -0.55
C PRO A 139 -28.53 13.79 -0.43
N THR A 140 -28.08 13.51 0.79
CA THR A 140 -27.04 12.53 1.08
C THR A 140 -27.35 11.16 0.45
N GLY A 141 -26.42 10.68 -0.38
CA GLY A 141 -26.53 9.36 -1.02
C GLY A 141 -27.25 9.36 -2.38
N GLN A 142 -27.68 10.52 -2.89
CA GLN A 142 -28.16 10.62 -4.27
C GLN A 142 -27.04 11.03 -5.24
N PRO A 143 -26.97 10.40 -6.42
CA PRO A 143 -26.12 10.89 -7.51
C PRO A 143 -26.55 12.30 -7.91
N PHE A 144 -25.59 13.15 -8.28
CA PHE A 144 -25.87 14.47 -8.86
C PHE A 144 -25.26 14.55 -10.25
N ALA A 145 -25.97 15.24 -11.15
CA ALA A 145 -25.50 15.48 -12.51
C ALA A 145 -24.58 16.70 -12.51
N VAL A 146 -23.39 16.54 -13.07
CA VAL A 146 -22.51 17.69 -13.38
C VAL A 146 -22.77 18.09 -14.82
N ASN A 147 -23.27 19.31 -15.05
CA ASN A 147 -23.37 19.85 -16.39
C ASN A 147 -21.97 20.22 -16.89
N THR A 148 -21.37 19.33 -17.66
CA THR A 148 -20.02 19.51 -18.20
C THR A 148 -19.95 20.60 -19.28
N ALA A 149 -21.09 21.10 -19.79
CA ALA A 149 -21.10 22.11 -20.84
C ALA A 149 -20.69 23.51 -20.36
N GLU A 150 -20.81 23.81 -19.06
CA GLU A 150 -20.46 25.12 -18.48
C GLU A 150 -18.93 25.33 -18.39
N TYR A 151 -18.15 24.26 -18.50
CA TYR A 151 -16.69 24.27 -18.38
C TYR A 151 -15.95 24.41 -19.74
N ARG A 152 -16.72 24.46 -20.85
CA ARG A 152 -16.26 24.44 -22.26
C ARG A 152 -15.49 25.67 -22.76
N SER A 153 -15.42 26.77 -22.00
CA SER A 153 -15.10 28.07 -22.61
C SER A 153 -13.61 28.41 -22.79
N ASP A 154 -12.68 27.67 -22.18
CA ASP A 154 -11.27 28.06 -22.16
C ASP A 154 -10.31 26.97 -22.68
N GLY A 155 -10.34 26.68 -23.98
CA GLY A 155 -9.18 26.19 -24.74
C GLY A 155 -8.54 24.83 -24.36
N TYR A 156 -9.08 24.10 -23.38
CA TYR A 156 -8.67 22.74 -23.06
C TYR A 156 -9.53 21.74 -23.84
N ASN A 157 -8.89 20.70 -24.38
CA ASN A 157 -9.57 19.60 -25.05
C ASN A 157 -10.26 18.72 -23.98
N GLU A 158 -11.38 19.22 -23.46
CA GLU A 158 -12.19 18.70 -22.34
C GLU A 158 -12.60 17.24 -22.45
N ILE A 159 -12.78 16.77 -23.68
CA ILE A 159 -13.03 15.37 -23.99
C ILE A 159 -11.97 14.52 -23.27
N SER A 160 -10.70 14.94 -23.25
CA SER A 160 -9.65 14.23 -22.53
C SER A 160 -9.77 14.26 -21.01
N LEU A 161 -10.39 15.27 -20.38
CA LEU A 161 -10.46 15.36 -18.92
C LEU A 161 -11.63 14.55 -18.36
N ILE A 162 -12.81 14.64 -18.99
CA ILE A 162 -13.98 13.85 -18.59
C ILE A 162 -13.72 12.38 -18.89
N GLU A 163 -13.19 12.04 -20.08
CA GLU A 163 -12.75 10.68 -20.40
C GLU A 163 -11.73 10.18 -19.37
N LYS A 164 -10.79 11.03 -18.92
CA LYS A 164 -9.82 10.64 -17.88
C LYS A 164 -10.47 10.44 -16.51
N LEU A 165 -11.42 11.26 -16.12
CA LEU A 165 -12.12 11.12 -14.85
C LEU A 165 -13.04 9.89 -14.84
N GLU A 166 -13.60 9.53 -16.00
CA GLU A 166 -14.33 8.28 -16.26
C GLU A 166 -13.38 7.07 -16.26
N GLU A 167 -12.24 7.15 -16.95
CA GLU A 167 -11.16 6.14 -16.91
C GLU A 167 -10.62 5.90 -15.49
N TRP A 168 -10.72 6.90 -14.62
CA TRP A 168 -10.28 6.83 -13.22
C TRP A 168 -11.40 6.39 -12.27
N GLU A 169 -12.57 6.04 -12.81
CA GLU A 169 -13.78 5.63 -12.06
C GLU A 169 -14.21 6.63 -10.97
N ILE A 170 -13.85 7.90 -11.14
CA ILE A 170 -14.29 9.00 -10.26
C ILE A 170 -15.70 9.42 -10.67
N LEU A 171 -15.92 9.37 -11.98
CA LEU A 171 -17.12 9.74 -12.68
C LEU A 171 -17.69 8.49 -13.37
N THR A 172 -19.01 8.34 -13.32
CA THR A 172 -19.77 7.31 -14.03
C THR A 172 -20.76 7.98 -14.96
N THR A 173 -20.67 7.72 -16.25
CA THR A 173 -21.63 8.23 -17.24
C THR A 173 -22.88 7.37 -17.25
N GLU A 174 -24.06 7.94 -17.01
CA GLU A 174 -25.32 7.26 -17.30
C GLU A 174 -26.19 8.14 -18.22
N GLY A 175 -26.11 7.88 -19.53
CA GLY A 175 -26.95 8.53 -20.54
C GLY A 175 -26.42 9.87 -21.05
N GLN A 176 -27.27 10.55 -21.81
CA GLN A 176 -27.04 11.88 -22.37
C GLN A 176 -28.24 12.78 -22.05
N ASP A 177 -28.01 14.08 -21.87
CA ASP A 177 -29.08 15.07 -21.77
C ASP A 177 -29.77 15.30 -23.12
N ASP A 178 -30.80 16.16 -23.14
CA ASP A 178 -31.57 16.51 -24.34
C ASP A 178 -30.70 17.17 -25.45
N TYR A 179 -29.47 17.57 -25.12
CA TYR A 179 -28.49 18.19 -26.03
C TYR A 179 -27.38 17.21 -26.46
N GLY A 180 -27.47 15.94 -26.05
CA GLY A 180 -26.49 14.90 -26.39
C GLY A 180 -25.21 14.97 -25.54
N HIS A 181 -25.22 15.66 -24.41
CA HIS A 181 -24.07 15.75 -23.50
C HIS A 181 -24.11 14.63 -22.45
N PRO A 182 -22.97 13.96 -22.18
CA PRO A 182 -22.92 12.87 -21.20
C PRO A 182 -23.33 13.35 -19.81
N ILE A 183 -24.28 12.64 -19.19
CA ILE A 183 -24.67 12.87 -17.80
C ILE A 183 -23.73 12.05 -16.92
N VAL A 184 -22.98 12.75 -16.07
CA VAL A 184 -21.93 12.13 -15.28
C VAL A 184 -22.26 12.20 -13.78
N PHE A 185 -22.10 11.08 -13.10
CA PHE A 185 -22.40 10.86 -11.70
C PHE A 185 -21.12 10.59 -10.91
N ALA A 186 -20.99 11.20 -9.74
CA ALA A 186 -19.96 10.87 -8.77
C ALA A 186 -20.55 10.80 -7.36
N THR A 187 -19.94 9.96 -6.51
CA THR A 187 -20.24 10.01 -5.07
C THR A 187 -19.41 11.13 -4.41
N PRO A 188 -19.94 11.82 -3.39
CA PRO A 188 -19.19 12.85 -2.67
C PRO A 188 -17.85 12.33 -2.11
N ASP A 189 -17.81 11.07 -1.67
CA ASP A 189 -16.59 10.46 -1.12
C ASP A 189 -15.54 10.17 -2.21
N SER A 190 -15.96 9.74 -3.42
CA SER A 190 -15.05 9.58 -4.56
C SER A 190 -14.38 10.90 -4.93
N ILE A 191 -15.15 11.98 -4.99
CA ILE A 191 -14.64 13.34 -5.30
C ILE A 191 -13.67 13.81 -4.22
N ARG A 192 -14.04 13.68 -2.94
CA ARG A 192 -13.20 14.12 -1.82
C ARG A 192 -11.86 13.38 -1.78
N ASN A 193 -11.89 12.06 -1.94
CA ASN A 193 -10.68 11.24 -1.97
C ASN A 193 -9.77 11.60 -3.15
N PHE A 194 -10.37 11.83 -4.32
CA PHE A 194 -9.62 12.20 -5.51
C PHE A 194 -9.01 13.62 -5.40
N LYS A 195 -9.79 14.59 -4.93
CA LYS A 195 -9.32 15.96 -4.65
C LYS A 195 -8.17 15.96 -3.64
N ALA A 196 -8.23 15.14 -2.59
CA ALA A 196 -7.14 15.01 -1.63
C ALA A 196 -5.86 14.44 -2.27
N ALA A 197 -5.97 13.46 -3.16
CA ALA A 197 -4.83 12.91 -3.89
C ALA A 197 -4.19 13.95 -4.81
N LEU A 198 -4.98 14.68 -5.61
CA LEU A 198 -4.51 15.74 -6.49
C LEU A 198 -3.87 16.90 -5.71
N THR A 199 -4.47 17.30 -4.59
CA THR A 199 -3.94 18.37 -3.73
C THR A 199 -2.53 18.03 -3.25
N ASN A 200 -2.30 16.78 -2.84
CA ASN A 200 -0.97 16.32 -2.44
C ASN A 200 0.05 16.40 -3.59
N ILE A 201 -0.35 16.03 -4.81
CA ILE A 201 0.52 16.11 -6.00
C ILE A 201 0.84 17.57 -6.34
N TYR A 202 -0.17 18.44 -6.34
CA TYR A 202 -0.03 19.87 -6.59
C TYR A 202 0.91 20.55 -5.59
N GLN A 203 0.75 20.27 -4.29
CA GLN A 203 1.61 20.81 -3.23
C GLN A 203 3.07 20.39 -3.43
N ARG A 204 3.32 19.10 -3.72
CA ARG A 204 4.68 18.60 -3.97
C ARG A 204 5.34 19.26 -5.17
N LYS A 205 4.60 19.44 -6.27
CA LYS A 205 5.13 20.11 -7.47
C LYS A 205 5.42 21.59 -7.23
N THR A 206 4.54 22.26 -6.49
CA THR A 206 4.72 23.67 -6.13
C THR A 206 5.94 23.86 -5.23
N LEU A 207 6.13 22.99 -4.23
CA LEU A 207 7.31 23.02 -3.36
C LEU A 207 8.61 22.81 -4.16
N LYS A 208 8.66 21.79 -5.04
CA LYS A 208 9.83 21.57 -5.90
C LYS A 208 10.15 22.76 -6.81
N LYS A 209 9.12 23.44 -7.32
CA LYS A 209 9.29 24.66 -8.11
C LYS A 209 9.88 25.79 -7.27
N GLN A 210 9.39 25.99 -6.04
CA GLN A 210 9.93 26.98 -5.10
C GLN A 210 11.38 26.68 -4.71
N GLU A 211 11.71 25.41 -4.44
CA GLU A 211 13.08 24.97 -4.14
C GLU A 211 14.02 25.24 -5.34
N ALA A 212 13.56 24.97 -6.57
CA ALA A 212 14.32 25.25 -7.78
C ALA A 212 14.53 26.76 -8.01
N GLU A 213 13.51 27.59 -7.75
CA GLU A 213 13.61 29.05 -7.84
C GLU A 213 14.57 29.63 -6.78
N GLN A 214 14.57 29.08 -5.56
CA GLN A 214 15.51 29.45 -4.50
C GLN A 214 16.95 29.04 -4.81
N ALA A 215 17.16 27.90 -5.49
CA ALA A 215 18.49 27.45 -5.89
C ALA A 215 19.16 28.36 -6.94
N ILE A 216 18.36 29.08 -7.75
CA ILE A 216 18.85 30.02 -8.78
C ILE A 216 19.33 31.34 -8.16
N HIS A 217 18.86 31.68 -6.95
CA HIS A 217 19.29 32.85 -6.19
C HIS A 217 19.97 32.42 -4.89
N PRO A 218 21.22 31.92 -4.92
CA PRO A 218 21.94 31.60 -3.70
C PRO A 218 22.03 32.88 -2.88
N THR A 219 21.30 32.90 -1.77
CA THR A 219 21.35 34.01 -0.82
C THR A 219 22.78 34.05 -0.31
N VAL A 220 23.53 35.06 -0.74
CA VAL A 220 24.89 35.31 -0.27
C VAL A 220 24.79 35.73 1.19
N TYR A 221 24.70 34.73 2.08
CA TYR A 221 24.83 34.95 3.51
C TYR A 221 26.29 35.31 3.78
N PHE A 222 26.56 36.61 3.83
CA PHE A 222 27.75 37.16 4.47
C PHE A 222 27.74 36.70 5.92
N SER A 223 28.48 35.63 6.21
CA SER A 223 28.73 35.17 7.57
C SER A 223 29.65 36.19 8.26
N PRO A 224 29.25 36.79 9.40
CA PRO A 224 30.14 37.61 10.19
C PRO A 224 31.25 36.71 10.75
N ARG A 225 32.51 37.04 10.42
CA ARG A 225 33.70 36.44 11.04
C ARG A 225 33.61 36.63 12.56
N MET A 226 33.34 35.57 13.30
CA MET A 226 33.63 35.52 14.73
C MET A 226 35.04 34.97 14.95
N ASN A 227 35.93 35.84 15.41
CA ASN A 227 37.24 35.49 15.94
C ASN A 227 37.08 35.17 17.44
N ASN A 228 37.40 33.94 17.86
CA ASN A 228 38.21 33.64 19.04
C ASN A 228 38.17 32.14 19.39
N PRO A 229 39.33 31.47 19.46
CA PRO A 229 39.46 30.14 20.01
C PRO A 229 40.33 30.16 21.28
N THR A 230 39.75 29.92 22.47
CA THR A 230 40.53 29.35 23.59
C THR A 230 39.62 28.83 24.70
N ASP A 231 40.10 27.73 25.30
CA ASP A 231 39.75 27.17 26.61
C ASP A 231 38.44 26.39 26.76
N PHE A 232 38.52 25.09 26.49
CA PHE A 232 37.82 24.08 27.30
C PHE A 232 38.52 22.71 27.20
N LYS A 233 39.55 22.50 28.02
CA LYS A 233 40.11 21.17 28.33
C LYS A 233 40.37 21.08 29.82
N ALA A 234 39.56 20.27 30.50
CA ALA A 234 39.90 19.40 31.65
C ALA A 234 38.68 19.26 32.57
N SER A 235 37.96 18.14 32.45
CA SER A 235 37.18 17.47 33.51
C SER A 235 36.25 16.42 32.86
N ARG A 236 36.83 15.32 32.38
CA ARG A 236 36.04 14.21 31.80
C ARG A 236 36.82 12.90 31.88
N SER A 237 37.06 12.37 33.09
CA SER A 237 37.73 11.06 33.22
C SER A 237 37.28 10.18 34.38
N GLN A 238 36.15 10.44 35.07
CA GLN A 238 35.67 9.56 36.15
C GLN A 238 34.16 9.25 36.15
N LEU A 239 33.49 9.30 34.99
CA LEU A 239 32.05 8.96 34.87
C LEU A 239 31.74 7.76 33.94
N ASN A 240 32.74 7.02 33.48
CA ASN A 240 32.57 6.12 32.32
C ASN A 240 32.39 4.63 32.62
N ASN A 241 32.42 4.16 33.87
CA ASN A 241 32.24 2.72 34.15
C ASN A 241 30.78 2.30 34.44
N ASN A 242 29.84 3.24 34.62
CA ASN A 242 28.42 2.93 34.86
C ASN A 242 27.53 3.04 33.61
N ASN A 243 28.11 3.36 32.44
CA ASN A 243 27.34 3.53 31.21
C ASN A 243 27.24 2.24 30.37
N ALA A 244 28.16 1.29 30.53
CA ALA A 244 28.13 0.02 29.77
C ALA A 244 26.93 -0.85 30.18
N ASP A 245 26.64 -0.96 31.48
CA ASP A 245 25.50 -1.74 32.01
C ASP A 245 24.14 -1.18 31.59
N ARG A 246 24.07 0.12 31.25
CA ARG A 246 22.83 0.76 30.75
C ARG A 246 22.54 0.44 29.29
N VAL A 247 23.50 -0.08 28.52
CA VAL A 247 23.31 -0.36 27.09
C VAL A 247 22.56 -1.69 26.89
N ASN A 248 22.75 -2.65 27.80
CA ASN A 248 22.23 -4.00 27.69
C ASN A 248 20.89 -4.20 28.40
N ASN A 249 20.62 -3.43 29.45
CA ASN A 249 19.37 -3.50 30.21
C ASN A 249 18.42 -2.37 29.82
N LEU A 250 17.37 -2.71 29.07
CA LEU A 250 16.35 -1.78 28.61
C LEU A 250 15.09 -1.95 29.46
N VAL A 251 14.56 -0.83 29.96
CA VAL A 251 13.34 -0.82 30.78
C VAL A 251 12.35 0.18 30.19
N CYS A 252 11.11 -0.25 30.00
CA CYS A 252 10.00 0.56 29.52
C CYS A 252 8.74 0.24 30.31
N GLY A 253 8.45 1.03 31.35
CA GLY A 253 7.39 0.70 32.31
C GLY A 253 7.64 -0.66 32.98
N ASN A 254 6.70 -1.57 32.82
CA ASN A 254 6.79 -2.94 33.36
C ASN A 254 7.55 -3.92 32.44
N LEU A 255 7.89 -3.52 31.23
CA LEU A 255 8.64 -4.34 30.27
C LEU A 255 10.15 -4.16 30.49
N ARG A 256 10.88 -5.27 30.65
CA ARG A 256 12.34 -5.27 30.78
C ARG A 256 12.95 -6.24 29.79
N ILE A 257 14.04 -5.82 29.15
CA ILE A 257 14.84 -6.63 28.23
C ILE A 257 16.28 -6.61 28.72
N ASP A 258 16.84 -7.79 28.97
CA ASP A 258 18.26 -7.99 29.21
C ASP A 258 18.86 -8.62 27.94
N LEU A 259 19.60 -7.81 27.18
CA LEU A 259 20.20 -8.25 25.92
C LEU A 259 21.42 -9.16 26.11
N GLU A 260 22.05 -9.11 27.27
CA GLU A 260 23.22 -9.93 27.60
C GLU A 260 22.78 -11.34 27.98
N GLN A 261 21.75 -11.45 28.81
CA GLN A 261 21.13 -12.73 29.16
C GLN A 261 20.19 -13.27 28.08
N GLY A 262 19.81 -12.43 27.10
CA GLY A 262 18.82 -12.79 26.09
C GLY A 262 17.46 -13.09 26.73
N THR A 263 17.01 -12.26 27.66
CA THR A 263 15.71 -12.46 28.33
C THR A 263 14.81 -11.24 28.24
N ILE A 264 13.50 -11.51 28.25
CA ILE A 264 12.45 -10.49 28.31
C ILE A 264 11.44 -10.83 29.40
N CYS A 265 11.03 -9.85 30.19
CA CYS A 265 10.00 -10.04 31.21
C CYS A 265 9.02 -8.86 31.25
N TYR A 266 7.80 -9.15 31.69
CA TYR A 266 6.74 -8.16 31.83
C TYR A 266 6.10 -8.23 33.22
N GLY A 267 6.18 -7.14 33.98
CA GLY A 267 5.68 -7.08 35.35
C GLY A 267 6.41 -8.05 36.27
N ASN A 268 5.65 -8.96 36.90
CA ASN A 268 6.17 -10.00 37.80
C ASN A 268 6.21 -11.38 37.13
N ASN A 269 6.02 -11.46 35.81
CA ASN A 269 6.09 -12.72 35.08
C ASN A 269 7.54 -13.23 35.04
N ASN A 270 7.70 -14.56 34.95
CA ASN A 270 9.01 -15.18 34.80
C ASN A 270 9.70 -14.68 33.50
N PRO A 271 11.03 -14.44 33.53
CA PRO A 271 11.77 -14.11 32.32
C PRO A 271 11.66 -15.19 31.25
N ILE A 272 11.51 -14.76 30.00
CA ILE A 272 11.41 -15.62 28.83
C ILE A 272 12.69 -15.45 28.01
N GLU A 273 13.30 -16.55 27.61
CA GLU A 273 14.46 -16.56 26.73
C GLU A 273 14.06 -16.08 25.32
N ILE A 274 14.87 -15.17 24.79
CA ILE A 274 14.72 -14.57 23.47
C ILE A 274 16.06 -14.56 22.77
N SER A 275 16.02 -14.61 21.44
CA SER A 275 17.22 -14.37 20.64
C SER A 275 17.35 -12.87 20.32
N PRO A 276 18.39 -12.17 20.79
CA PRO A 276 18.63 -10.76 20.44
C PRO A 276 18.84 -10.54 18.94
N SER A 277 19.18 -11.59 18.18
CA SER A 277 19.34 -11.51 16.73
C SER A 277 18.00 -11.53 15.97
N ASN A 278 16.89 -11.89 16.63
CA ASN A 278 15.56 -11.90 16.02
C ASN A 278 15.11 -10.48 15.67
N ASN A 279 14.67 -10.26 14.43
CA ASN A 279 14.24 -8.94 13.96
C ASN A 279 13.07 -8.35 14.76
N ILE A 280 12.19 -9.17 15.34
CA ILE A 280 11.09 -8.72 16.21
C ILE A 280 11.66 -8.10 17.49
N VAL A 281 12.67 -8.75 18.10
CA VAL A 281 13.35 -8.28 19.31
C VAL A 281 14.16 -7.03 19.00
N LYS A 282 14.94 -7.03 17.91
CA LYS A 282 15.68 -5.85 17.47
C LYS A 282 14.76 -4.66 17.24
N PHE A 283 13.60 -4.87 16.61
CA PHE A 283 12.62 -3.81 16.41
C PHE A 283 12.14 -3.20 17.73
N LEU A 284 11.79 -4.04 18.71
CA LEU A 284 11.41 -3.58 20.05
C LEU A 284 12.54 -2.79 20.74
N VAL A 285 13.78 -3.27 20.63
CA VAL A 285 14.98 -2.60 21.17
C VAL A 285 15.20 -1.22 20.54
N ILE A 286 15.04 -1.11 19.22
CA ILE A 286 15.13 0.16 18.48
C ILE A 286 14.11 1.15 19.05
N LEU A 287 12.86 0.71 19.22
CA LEU A 287 11.79 1.53 19.79
C LEU A 287 12.06 1.95 21.26
N MET A 288 12.63 1.06 22.09
CA MET A 288 12.98 1.38 23.48
C MET A 288 14.11 2.40 23.59
N ARG A 289 15.13 2.31 22.72
CA ARG A 289 16.29 3.22 22.73
C ARG A 289 15.96 4.61 22.19
N GLY A 290 15.06 4.70 21.21
CA GLY A 290 14.81 5.96 20.51
C GLY A 290 14.16 7.04 21.35
N GLY A 291 13.25 6.69 22.28
CA GLY A 291 12.47 7.64 23.11
C GLY A 291 11.55 8.62 22.33
N LYS A 292 11.74 8.72 21.01
CA LYS A 292 11.00 9.54 20.04
C LYS A 292 10.33 8.62 19.02
N ALA A 293 9.50 9.21 18.16
CA ALA A 293 9.00 8.47 17.01
C ALA A 293 10.17 8.20 16.05
N ILE A 294 10.29 6.97 15.59
CA ILE A 294 11.33 6.51 14.66
C ILE A 294 10.66 6.26 13.31
N GLU A 295 11.28 6.75 12.24
CA GLU A 295 10.76 6.62 10.88
C GLU A 295 10.80 5.19 10.36
N TYR A 296 9.89 4.84 9.45
CA TYR A 296 9.90 3.52 8.80
C TYR A 296 11.23 3.24 8.10
N VAL A 297 11.80 4.23 7.38
CA VAL A 297 13.09 4.06 6.68
C VAL A 297 14.22 3.82 7.67
N GLU A 298 14.22 4.52 8.81
CA GLU A 298 15.23 4.34 9.84
C GLU A 298 15.12 2.96 10.50
N ILE A 299 13.90 2.49 10.78
CA ILE A 299 13.65 1.12 11.28
C ILE A 299 14.18 0.09 10.26
N ALA A 300 13.81 0.24 8.99
CA ALA A 300 14.22 -0.70 7.94
C ALA A 300 15.74 -0.72 7.74
N LYS A 301 16.40 0.45 7.84
CA LYS A 301 17.85 0.60 7.78
C LYS A 301 18.56 -0.10 8.94
N GLN A 302 18.13 0.17 10.18
CA GLN A 302 18.76 -0.41 11.37
C GLN A 302 18.57 -1.93 11.47
N LEU A 303 17.53 -2.46 10.83
CA LEU A 303 17.24 -3.89 10.76
C LEU A 303 17.82 -4.58 9.51
N GLU A 304 18.50 -3.83 8.63
CA GLU A 304 19.04 -4.33 7.36
C GLU A 304 17.98 -5.07 6.53
N MET A 305 16.76 -4.52 6.48
CA MET A 305 15.66 -5.13 5.73
C MET A 305 15.90 -5.01 4.23
N ASN A 306 15.56 -6.05 3.46
CA ASN A 306 15.73 -6.07 2.00
C ASN A 306 14.98 -4.95 1.25
N CYS A 307 13.93 -4.37 1.87
CA CYS A 307 13.19 -3.25 1.31
C CYS A 307 13.90 -1.90 1.48
N TRP A 308 14.98 -1.83 2.25
CA TRP A 308 15.78 -0.62 2.41
C TRP A 308 16.86 -0.54 1.35
N HIS A 309 16.98 0.65 0.74
CA HIS A 309 18.09 1.03 -0.12
C HIS A 309 18.31 2.54 -0.01
N GLU A 310 19.44 3.05 -0.52
CA GLU A 310 19.67 4.48 -0.62
C GLU A 310 18.57 5.14 -1.48
N GLY A 311 17.92 6.17 -0.94
CA GLY A 311 16.77 6.82 -1.57
C GLY A 311 15.40 6.18 -1.30
N ALA A 312 15.31 5.08 -0.54
CA ALA A 312 14.02 4.52 -0.13
C ALA A 312 13.22 5.53 0.71
N THR A 313 11.92 5.65 0.43
CA THR A 313 11.01 6.54 1.17
C THR A 313 10.19 5.78 2.21
N ASN A 314 9.61 6.49 3.18
CA ASN A 314 8.72 5.89 4.18
C ASN A 314 7.55 5.12 3.56
N LYS A 315 7.07 5.49 2.36
CA LYS A 315 5.99 4.78 1.65
C LYS A 315 6.47 3.40 1.18
N ASP A 316 7.71 3.28 0.73
CA ASP A 316 8.29 2.06 0.14
C ASP A 316 8.48 0.97 1.20
N VAL A 317 8.93 1.37 2.39
CA VAL A 317 9.22 0.44 3.50
C VAL A 317 8.05 0.22 4.46
N ALA A 318 7.01 1.08 4.43
CA ALA A 318 5.92 1.05 5.41
C ALA A 318 5.24 -0.32 5.53
N ARG A 319 5.00 -1.01 4.40
CA ARG A 319 4.31 -2.31 4.38
C ARG A 319 5.07 -3.38 5.16
N GLU A 320 6.38 -3.48 4.92
CA GLU A 320 7.23 -4.47 5.59
C GLU A 320 7.38 -4.17 7.10
N VAL A 321 7.54 -2.89 7.46
CA VAL A 321 7.63 -2.51 8.88
C VAL A 321 6.28 -2.72 9.59
N GLN A 322 5.15 -2.57 8.89
CA GLN A 322 3.83 -2.88 9.43
C GLN A 322 3.64 -4.40 9.68
N PHE A 323 4.15 -5.26 8.80
CA PHE A 323 4.17 -6.70 9.07
C PHE A 323 5.02 -7.03 10.29
N LEU A 324 6.21 -6.41 10.41
CA LEU A 324 7.05 -6.58 11.59
C LEU A 324 6.36 -6.13 12.88
N ARG A 325 5.59 -5.04 12.84
CA ARG A 325 4.76 -4.60 13.96
C ARG A 325 3.66 -5.61 14.29
N ARG A 326 2.98 -6.19 13.31
CA ARG A 326 1.96 -7.22 13.53
C ARG A 326 2.56 -8.43 14.26
N ASP A 327 3.75 -8.85 13.83
CA ASP A 327 4.43 -10.01 14.40
C ASP A 327 4.97 -9.71 15.80
N LEU A 328 5.45 -8.48 16.05
CA LEU A 328 5.78 -8.00 17.39
C LEU A 328 4.56 -8.04 18.31
N VAL A 329 3.40 -7.53 17.88
CA VAL A 329 2.18 -7.57 18.70
C VAL A 329 1.78 -9.01 19.02
N ALA A 330 1.83 -9.92 18.04
CA ALA A 330 1.54 -11.33 18.27
C ALA A 330 2.54 -11.97 19.25
N PHE A 331 3.83 -11.65 19.14
CA PHE A 331 4.87 -12.11 20.07
C PHE A 331 4.61 -11.63 21.51
N LEU A 332 4.31 -10.35 21.70
CA LEU A 332 4.02 -9.77 23.01
C LEU A 332 2.78 -10.39 23.68
N ILE A 333 1.73 -10.69 22.90
CA ILE A 333 0.51 -11.34 23.40
C ILE A 333 0.78 -12.81 23.73
N ASN A 334 1.31 -13.57 22.77
CA ASN A 334 1.33 -15.03 22.86
C ASN A 334 2.49 -15.57 23.70
N LYS A 335 3.61 -14.85 23.75
CA LYS A 335 4.80 -15.29 24.51
C LYS A 335 4.88 -14.58 25.85
N ILE A 336 4.73 -13.26 25.88
CA ILE A 336 4.95 -12.46 27.09
C ILE A 336 3.66 -12.25 27.90
N SER A 337 2.51 -12.57 27.31
CA SER A 337 1.19 -12.40 27.93
C SER A 337 0.85 -10.95 28.28
N ILE A 338 1.28 -9.99 27.46
CA ILE A 338 0.88 -8.58 27.61
C ILE A 338 -0.54 -8.39 27.06
N PRO A 339 -1.47 -7.81 27.83
CA PRO A 339 -2.82 -7.49 27.36
C PRO A 339 -2.83 -6.56 26.14
N GLN A 340 -3.72 -6.81 25.18
CA GLN A 340 -3.77 -6.05 23.92
C GLN A 340 -4.03 -4.54 24.11
N ASN A 341 -4.84 -4.17 25.11
CA ASN A 341 -5.13 -2.78 25.45
C ASN A 341 -3.88 -2.03 25.94
N GLU A 342 -2.97 -2.72 26.63
CA GLU A 342 -1.71 -2.17 27.10
C GLU A 342 -0.70 -2.02 25.96
N ILE A 343 -0.60 -3.02 25.08
CA ILE A 343 0.23 -2.93 23.87
C ILE A 343 -0.18 -1.73 23.00
N LYS A 344 -1.48 -1.46 22.85
CA LYS A 344 -1.99 -0.30 22.11
C LYS A 344 -1.56 1.04 22.74
N LYS A 345 -1.43 1.12 24.06
CA LYS A 345 -0.95 2.31 24.78
C LYS A 345 0.57 2.44 24.71
N MET A 346 1.27 1.30 24.64
CA MET A 346 2.73 1.23 24.61
C MET A 346 3.31 1.51 23.21
N ILE A 347 2.73 0.98 22.14
CA ILE A 347 3.22 1.16 20.77
C ILE A 347 2.29 2.10 19.98
N LEU A 348 2.70 3.36 19.88
CA LEU A 348 1.93 4.40 19.19
C LEU A 348 2.30 4.47 17.71
N SER A 349 1.31 4.33 16.84
CA SER A 349 1.46 4.55 15.39
C SER A 349 1.45 6.04 15.08
N LYS A 350 2.40 6.49 14.27
CA LYS A 350 2.40 7.83 13.65
C LYS A 350 2.14 7.68 12.15
N PRO A 351 0.94 8.06 11.67
CA PRO A 351 0.55 7.89 10.26
C PRO A 351 1.62 8.44 9.32
N SER A 352 1.96 7.66 8.29
CA SER A 352 2.94 8.02 7.26
C SER A 352 4.38 8.30 7.73
N PHE A 353 4.68 8.10 9.01
CA PHE A 353 5.99 8.39 9.59
C PHE A 353 6.65 7.14 10.17
N GLY A 354 6.00 6.51 11.16
CA GLY A 354 6.64 5.42 11.89
C GLY A 354 5.99 5.05 13.21
N TYR A 355 6.81 4.63 14.18
CA TYR A 355 6.35 4.16 15.49
C TYR A 355 7.07 4.85 16.64
N LYS A 356 6.35 5.04 17.76
CA LYS A 356 6.92 5.52 19.02
C LYS A 356 6.57 4.53 20.14
N LEU A 357 7.55 4.17 20.96
CA LEU A 357 7.28 3.52 22.23
C LEU A 357 6.96 4.57 23.28
N ASN A 358 5.83 4.39 23.96
CA ASN A 358 5.43 5.21 25.09
C ASN A 358 5.75 4.43 26.37
N CYS A 359 6.86 4.77 27.00
CA CYS A 359 7.24 4.20 28.29
C CYS A 359 6.61 5.05 29.39
N PRO A 360 5.68 4.51 30.20
CA PRO A 360 5.20 5.24 31.36
C PRO A 360 6.38 5.50 32.30
N ASP A 361 6.54 6.74 32.73
CA ASP A 361 7.53 7.12 33.72
C ASP A 361 7.20 6.40 35.03
N ASN A 362 7.94 5.32 35.31
CA ASN A 362 7.88 4.61 36.58
C ASN A 362 8.69 5.31 37.67
N SER A 363 9.01 6.60 37.51
CA SER A 363 9.61 7.38 38.59
C SER A 363 8.63 7.41 39.76
N PRO A 364 8.98 6.84 40.93
CA PRO A 364 8.13 6.96 42.10
C PRO A 364 7.93 8.45 42.34
N LYS A 365 6.69 8.92 42.27
CA LYS A 365 6.34 10.25 42.77
C LYS A 365 6.67 10.22 44.25
N LEU A 366 7.81 10.79 44.62
CA LEU A 366 8.17 11.05 46.01
C LEU A 366 7.03 11.90 46.58
N HIS A 367 6.21 11.28 47.42
CA HIS A 367 5.14 11.95 48.16
C HIS A 367 5.67 12.54 49.46
#